data_AF-A0A1J4VBJ1-F1
#
_entry.id   AF-A0A1J4VBJ1-F1
#
_cell.length_a   1.000
_cell.length_b   1.000
_cell.length_c   1.000
_cell.angle_alpha   90.00
_cell.angle_beta   90.00
_cell.angle_gamma   90.00
#
_symmetry.space_group_name_H-M   'P 1'
#
loop_
_entity.id
_entity.type
_entity.pdbx_description
1 polymer ?
#
loop_
_entity_poly.entity_id
_entity_poly.type
_entity_poly.pdbx_seq_one_letter_code
_entity_poly.pdbx_strand_id
1 'polypeptide(L)'
;MQNLGLYNLMKIIPIFIPHAGCLYRCIYCDQHKISGALRTPRVDEINSIIERNLKTIPKDERVEVAFFGGTFTLLPEDLQKKYLDAVYPYVKDKRIAGIRISTHPEAVTEKSIKLFKKRGGCLVELGVQSLDKEVLKKTNRAMDFNTIKIAAGVIKKSGLDLGVQVMLGLPGDTLQKSIKTAQRLLELKPETARIYPAVVLKGTGLGELFKKGKYKPLSLEDAIKWSACVSDVFEKGDVKVIRIGLHPSECLNSKKIILAGPYHPSFGEMARARQMRNRIINILGPKKIQNRRIIEIQVPKELFSFISGHKGEEKKYLEDFYRVSVLLRNSSRLGTFGASLEQYSSSESLDFARDKLCESRRIRIIDTRKVIAIIDPRMPDKAKARLKKMGYYVKEVPLHPKLAGHVKGHPDMMLFSYGKKVIYEPRLEKIAGLLRDNGYECTRGEKIKSYKYPKDIIYDACNIGKSIIRYAGKIEKNIENLIPRRNPRALARGMDVNCFLLGRKPQSLDQEASQTKFIKVKQGYAKCSVIPIDEKHIITSDKGIYDRWDVGNGRDRSLHIRPGYIKLPGYKTGFIGGASGSHKNKIFFTGSLKNHPDGRLIREFIEKRGKKVVELSSGRLYDVGSILFFDANT
;
A
#
# COMPACT_ATOMS: atom_id res chain seq x y z
N MET A 1 15.71 23.83 15.94
CA MET A 1 16.48 22.66 15.47
C MET A 1 16.22 21.49 16.42
N GLN A 2 15.22 20.65 16.16
CA GLN A 2 15.02 19.38 16.89
C GLN A 2 15.27 18.26 15.89
N ASN A 3 16.52 17.81 15.88
CA ASN A 3 17.07 16.87 14.95
C ASN A 3 16.94 15.45 15.51
N LEU A 4 16.53 14.53 14.61
CA LEU A 4 16.92 13.12 14.58
C LEU A 4 16.42 12.21 15.71
N GLY A 5 15.28 11.55 15.44
CA GLY A 5 14.96 10.21 15.95
C GLY A 5 15.86 9.11 15.37
N LEU A 6 17.18 9.37 15.29
CA LEU A 6 18.15 8.33 15.58
C LEU A 6 18.17 8.27 17.10
N TYR A 7 17.33 7.41 17.68
CA TYR A 7 17.49 7.08 19.09
C TYR A 7 18.97 6.73 19.28
N ASN A 8 19.70 7.48 20.12
CA ASN A 8 20.93 6.94 20.70
C ASN A 8 20.56 5.54 21.17
N LEU A 9 21.09 4.52 20.49
CA LEU A 9 20.73 3.13 20.69
C LEU A 9 21.39 2.74 22.01
N MET A 10 20.70 3.04 23.11
CA MET A 10 21.16 2.71 24.45
C MET A 10 21.64 1.27 24.47
N LYS A 11 22.94 1.08 24.65
CA LYS A 11 23.57 -0.23 24.56
C LYS A 11 23.32 -0.96 25.87
N ILE A 12 22.79 -2.17 25.77
CA ILE A 12 22.54 -3.00 26.94
C ILE A 12 23.66 -4.02 27.06
N ILE A 13 24.32 -4.07 28.22
CA ILE A 13 25.21 -5.17 28.59
C ILE A 13 24.34 -6.22 29.32
N PRO A 14 24.01 -7.35 28.69
CA PRO A 14 23.16 -8.36 29.30
C PRO A 14 23.95 -9.24 30.26
N ILE A 15 23.44 -9.43 31.47
CA ILE A 15 23.92 -10.43 32.44
C ILE A 15 22.77 -11.37 32.73
N PHE A 16 22.92 -12.64 32.35
CA PHE A 16 21.87 -13.65 32.53
C PHE A 16 22.05 -14.39 33.85
N ILE A 17 20.97 -14.46 34.62
CA ILE A 17 20.85 -15.15 35.91
C ILE A 17 19.84 -16.29 35.71
N PRO A 18 20.29 -17.48 35.27
CA PRO A 18 19.39 -18.57 34.94
C PRO A 18 18.86 -19.24 36.21
N HIS A 19 17.52 -19.27 36.37
CA HIS A 19 16.76 -20.05 37.36
C HIS A 19 17.09 -19.91 38.86
N ALA A 20 18.16 -19.19 39.25
CA ALA A 20 18.52 -19.00 40.64
C ALA A 20 17.43 -18.24 41.40
N GLY A 21 16.94 -18.85 42.48
CA GLY A 21 15.88 -18.30 43.34
C GLY A 21 14.44 -18.45 42.82
N CYS A 22 14.21 -19.07 41.65
CA CYS A 22 12.85 -19.16 41.11
C CYS A 22 11.97 -20.15 41.91
N LEU A 23 10.96 -19.64 42.63
CA LEU A 23 9.96 -20.48 43.30
C LEU A 23 8.99 -21.19 42.32
N TYR A 24 8.95 -20.72 41.06
CA TYR A 24 8.01 -21.18 40.04
C TYR A 24 8.70 -21.96 38.92
N ARG A 25 8.25 -23.19 38.67
CA ARG A 25 8.71 -23.98 37.51
C ARG A 25 7.71 -23.88 36.36
N CYS A 26 7.72 -22.73 35.67
CA CYS A 26 6.86 -22.51 34.52
C CYS A 26 7.12 -23.53 33.42
N ILE A 27 6.06 -24.04 32.80
CA ILE A 27 6.18 -25.17 31.85
C ILE A 27 6.97 -24.82 30.60
N TYR A 28 7.07 -23.55 30.22
CA TYR A 28 7.74 -23.09 28.99
C TYR A 28 9.16 -22.57 29.21
N CYS A 29 9.60 -22.46 30.46
CA CYS A 29 10.81 -21.75 30.82
C CYS A 29 11.99 -22.73 30.96
N ASP A 30 13.06 -22.47 30.20
CA ASP A 30 14.38 -23.06 30.44
C ASP A 30 15.43 -21.98 30.16
N GLN A 31 15.76 -21.22 31.20
CA GLN A 31 16.61 -20.05 31.06
C GLN A 31 18.07 -20.41 30.73
N HIS A 32 18.51 -21.59 31.15
CA HIS A 32 19.84 -22.11 30.80
C HIS A 32 19.96 -22.28 29.29
N LYS A 33 18.93 -22.86 28.66
CA LYS A 33 18.92 -23.07 27.21
C LYS A 33 18.64 -21.80 26.40
N ILE A 34 17.80 -20.89 26.91
CA ILE A 34 17.46 -19.64 26.23
C ILE A 34 18.66 -18.68 26.18
N SER A 35 19.40 -18.54 27.29
CA SER A 35 20.57 -17.66 27.37
C SER A 35 21.87 -18.32 26.88
N GLY A 36 21.98 -19.64 27.02
CA GLY A 36 23.27 -20.36 26.93
C GLY A 36 24.08 -20.35 28.24
N ALA A 37 23.63 -19.61 29.27
CA ALA A 37 24.30 -19.59 30.56
C ALA A 37 24.02 -20.88 31.33
N LEU A 38 25.02 -21.76 31.41
CA LEU A 38 24.93 -23.06 32.12
C LEU A 38 24.77 -22.91 33.64
N ARG A 39 25.16 -21.76 34.22
CA ARG A 39 25.05 -21.44 35.66
C ARG A 39 24.91 -19.94 35.89
N THR A 40 24.64 -19.55 37.13
CA THR A 40 24.68 -18.15 37.58
C THR A 40 26.13 -17.61 37.57
N PRO A 41 26.35 -16.37 37.09
CA PRO A 41 27.69 -15.77 37.08
C PRO A 41 28.21 -15.50 38.50
N ARG A 42 29.52 -15.69 38.71
CA ARG A 42 30.20 -15.25 39.94
C ARG A 42 30.29 -13.72 39.95
N VAL A 43 30.44 -13.12 41.14
CA VAL A 43 30.54 -11.66 41.28
C VAL A 43 31.73 -11.11 40.46
N ASP A 44 32.88 -11.79 40.49
CA ASP A 44 34.07 -11.35 39.75
C ASP A 44 33.91 -11.45 38.23
N GLU A 45 33.03 -12.34 37.75
CA GLU A 45 32.72 -12.47 36.33
C GLU A 45 31.90 -11.27 35.83
N ILE A 46 31.08 -10.65 36.67
CA ILE A 46 30.28 -9.46 36.31
C ILE A 46 31.19 -8.31 35.89
N ASN A 47 32.23 -8.02 36.68
CA ASN A 47 33.21 -6.98 36.35
C ASN A 47 33.89 -7.28 35.01
N SER A 48 34.32 -8.52 34.82
CA SER A 48 34.96 -8.96 33.58
C SER A 48 34.05 -8.81 32.36
N ILE A 49 32.75 -9.11 32.50
CA ILE A 49 31.75 -8.94 31.44
C ILE A 49 31.58 -7.45 31.11
N ILE A 50 31.45 -6.59 32.12
CA ILE A 50 31.27 -5.15 31.94
C ILE A 50 32.49 -4.55 31.22
N GLU A 51 33.70 -4.76 31.74
CA GLU A 51 34.93 -4.23 31.16
C GLU A 51 35.16 -4.72 29.72
N ARG A 52 34.87 -6.00 29.44
CA ARG A 52 34.97 -6.54 28.07
C ARG A 52 34.03 -5.84 27.10
N ASN A 53 32.78 -5.57 27.51
CA ASN A 53 31.81 -4.90 26.65
C ASN A 53 32.10 -3.39 26.52
N LEU A 54 32.52 -2.73 27.59
CA LEU A 54 32.88 -1.30 27.53
C LEU A 54 34.08 -1.04 26.61
N LYS A 55 34.98 -2.01 26.41
CA LYS A 55 36.07 -1.90 25.43
C LYS A 55 35.60 -1.89 23.97
N THR A 56 34.46 -2.51 23.66
CA THR A 56 33.93 -2.61 22.29
C THR A 56 32.86 -1.58 21.98
N ILE A 57 32.30 -0.93 23.00
CA ILE A 57 31.28 0.11 22.87
C ILE A 57 31.97 1.48 22.77
N PRO A 58 31.63 2.33 21.78
CA PRO A 58 32.12 3.71 21.69
C PRO A 58 31.85 4.52 22.96
N LYS A 59 32.78 5.41 23.35
CA LYS A 59 32.72 6.15 24.63
C LYS A 59 31.56 7.14 24.74
N ASP A 60 31.00 7.57 23.62
CA ASP A 60 29.88 8.50 23.50
C ASP A 60 28.51 7.81 23.56
N GLU A 61 28.47 6.47 23.55
CA GLU A 61 27.24 5.71 23.65
C GLU A 61 26.74 5.62 25.09
N ARG A 62 25.42 5.73 25.25
CA ARG A 62 24.78 5.54 26.55
C ARG A 62 24.62 4.04 26.83
N VAL A 63 25.26 3.55 27.89
CA VAL A 63 25.29 2.11 28.24
C VAL A 63 24.50 1.83 29.52
N GLU A 64 23.74 0.74 29.57
CA GLU A 64 23.09 0.27 30.79
C GLU A 64 23.30 -1.24 30.98
N VAL A 65 23.44 -1.66 32.24
CA VAL A 65 23.59 -3.08 32.57
C VAL A 65 22.22 -3.67 32.86
N ALA A 66 21.91 -4.81 32.25
CA ALA A 66 20.63 -5.47 32.45
C ALA A 66 20.79 -6.89 33.03
N PHE A 67 20.20 -7.13 34.20
CA PHE A 67 20.12 -8.46 34.78
C PHE A 67 18.86 -9.18 34.30
N PHE A 68 19.03 -10.13 33.38
CA PHE A 68 17.96 -10.95 32.81
C PHE A 68 17.83 -12.29 33.52
N GLY A 69 16.62 -12.82 33.57
CA GLY A 69 16.31 -14.06 34.32
C GLY A 69 14.94 -14.01 34.99
N GLY A 70 14.32 -12.82 35.12
CA GLY A 70 12.96 -12.72 35.66
C GLY A 70 12.84 -13.11 37.14
N THR A 71 13.95 -13.21 37.86
CA THR A 71 14.03 -13.65 39.26
C THR A 71 15.02 -12.83 40.10
N PHE A 72 15.48 -11.66 39.62
CA PHE A 72 16.54 -10.92 40.32
C PHE A 72 16.21 -10.67 41.80
N THR A 73 14.99 -10.23 42.09
CA THR A 73 14.58 -9.95 43.49
C THR A 73 14.20 -11.19 44.29
N LEU A 74 14.23 -12.38 43.68
CA LEU A 74 14.09 -13.67 44.36
C LEU A 74 15.44 -14.28 44.78
N LEU A 75 16.57 -13.70 44.34
CA LEU A 75 17.88 -14.12 44.82
C LEU A 75 18.01 -13.82 46.33
N PRO A 76 18.88 -14.53 47.07
CA PRO A 76 19.24 -14.13 48.42
C PRO A 76 19.67 -12.66 48.47
N GLU A 77 19.23 -11.91 49.48
CA GLU A 77 19.44 -10.45 49.57
C GLU A 77 20.93 -10.08 49.50
N ASP A 78 21.80 -10.87 50.15
CA ASP A 78 23.25 -10.68 50.10
C ASP A 78 23.81 -10.82 48.70
N LEU A 79 23.26 -11.73 47.89
CA LEU A 79 23.69 -11.92 46.50
C LEU A 79 23.20 -10.77 45.61
N GLN A 80 21.95 -10.33 45.81
CA GLN A 80 21.44 -9.12 45.13
C GLN A 80 22.35 -7.93 45.41
N LYS A 81 22.72 -7.71 46.69
CA LYS A 81 23.62 -6.65 47.11
C LYS A 81 24.99 -6.79 46.46
N LYS A 82 25.61 -7.98 46.49
CA LYS A 82 26.91 -8.24 45.85
C LYS A 82 26.90 -7.94 44.34
N TYR A 83 25.84 -8.34 43.62
CA TYR A 83 25.72 -8.04 42.19
C TYR A 83 25.56 -6.56 41.91
N LEU A 84 24.73 -5.86 42.68
CA LEU A 84 24.57 -4.42 42.53
C LEU A 84 25.85 -3.66 42.93
N ASP A 85 26.54 -4.06 44.00
CA ASP A 85 27.83 -3.51 44.43
C ASP A 85 28.91 -3.67 43.36
N ALA A 86 28.91 -4.76 42.59
CA ALA A 86 29.84 -4.94 41.48
C ALA A 86 29.62 -3.92 40.34
N VAL A 87 28.36 -3.57 40.04
CA VAL A 87 28.03 -2.65 38.93
C VAL A 87 28.07 -1.17 39.36
N TYR A 88 27.78 -0.88 40.62
CA TYR A 88 27.58 0.48 41.11
C TYR A 88 28.77 1.45 40.90
N PRO A 89 30.05 1.03 41.01
CA PRO A 89 31.19 1.90 40.70
C PRO A 89 31.12 2.49 39.29
N TYR A 90 30.75 1.66 38.30
CA TYR A 90 30.59 2.06 36.90
C TYR A 90 29.43 3.04 36.67
N VAL A 91 28.44 3.04 37.58
CA VAL A 91 27.35 4.02 37.55
C VAL A 91 27.81 5.34 38.14
N LYS A 92 28.56 5.30 39.25
CA LYS A 92 29.10 6.50 39.90
C LYS A 92 30.09 7.27 39.02
N ASP A 93 30.94 6.57 38.29
CA ASP A 93 31.92 7.16 37.38
C ASP A 93 31.33 7.50 35.98
N LYS A 94 30.01 7.33 35.80
CA LYS A 94 29.24 7.64 34.60
C LYS A 94 29.62 6.83 33.35
N ARG A 95 30.36 5.72 33.50
CA ARG A 95 30.60 4.76 32.38
C ARG A 95 29.35 3.95 32.04
N ILE A 96 28.45 3.77 33.01
CA ILE A 96 27.14 3.12 32.87
C ILE A 96 26.06 4.08 33.36
N ALA A 97 25.02 4.29 32.55
CA ALA A 97 23.93 5.23 32.83
C ALA A 97 22.93 4.71 33.88
N GLY A 98 22.88 3.40 34.12
CA GLY A 98 22.00 2.80 35.10
C GLY A 98 21.89 1.28 34.98
N ILE A 99 21.16 0.69 35.91
CA ILE A 99 20.92 -0.76 36.00
C ILE A 99 19.42 -1.03 35.75
N ARG A 100 19.10 -2.02 34.90
CA ARG A 100 17.73 -2.47 34.64
C ARG A 100 17.59 -3.95 35.02
N ILE A 101 16.55 -4.35 35.76
CA ILE A 101 16.37 -5.75 36.23
C ILE A 101 15.07 -6.35 35.73
N SER A 102 15.03 -7.66 35.47
CA SER A 102 13.77 -8.40 35.25
C SER A 102 13.44 -9.26 36.48
N THR A 103 12.19 -9.20 36.97
CA THR A 103 11.76 -9.95 38.15
C THR A 103 10.32 -10.47 38.09
N HIS A 104 9.98 -11.36 39.03
CA HIS A 104 8.61 -11.84 39.27
C HIS A 104 7.82 -10.77 40.05
N PRO A 105 6.57 -10.44 39.68
CA PRO A 105 5.83 -9.38 40.38
C PRO A 105 5.68 -9.60 41.89
N GLU A 106 5.47 -10.85 42.34
CA GLU A 106 5.38 -11.17 43.78
C GLU A 106 6.67 -10.96 44.57
N ALA A 107 7.82 -10.90 43.88
CA ALA A 107 9.11 -10.70 44.53
C ALA A 107 9.45 -9.21 44.71
N VAL A 108 8.54 -8.31 44.35
CA VAL A 108 8.72 -6.86 44.47
C VAL A 108 8.25 -6.42 45.84
N THR A 109 9.17 -5.90 46.65
CA THR A 109 8.88 -5.31 47.95
C THR A 109 9.49 -3.91 48.01
N GLU A 110 8.98 -3.04 48.90
CA GLU A 110 9.57 -1.71 49.08
C GLU A 110 11.05 -1.78 49.46
N LYS A 111 11.43 -2.77 50.29
CA LYS A 111 12.82 -3.02 50.68
C LYS A 111 13.71 -3.34 49.48
N SER A 112 13.30 -4.29 48.62
CA SER A 112 14.11 -4.70 47.47
C SER A 112 14.24 -3.58 46.43
N ILE A 113 13.16 -2.83 46.19
CA ILE A 113 13.19 -1.70 45.26
C ILE A 113 14.01 -0.51 45.79
N LYS A 114 13.95 -0.23 47.10
CA LYS A 114 14.79 0.82 47.73
C LYS A 114 16.28 0.48 47.64
N LEU A 115 16.65 -0.78 47.89
CA LEU A 115 18.02 -1.26 47.71
C LEU A 115 18.48 -1.09 46.26
N PHE A 116 17.65 -1.52 45.31
CA PHE A 116 17.95 -1.42 43.88
C PHE A 116 18.16 0.04 43.43
N LYS A 117 17.25 0.94 43.80
CA LYS A 117 17.38 2.38 43.49
C LYS A 117 18.67 2.97 44.07
N LYS A 118 19.01 2.64 45.32
CA LYS A 118 20.24 3.14 45.98
C LYS A 118 21.52 2.75 45.23
N ARG A 119 21.48 1.68 44.43
CA ARG A 119 22.60 1.19 43.61
C ARG A 119 22.53 1.58 42.14
N GLY A 120 21.80 2.64 41.79
CA GLY A 120 21.74 3.13 40.42
C GLY A 120 20.77 2.36 39.52
N GLY A 121 19.82 1.63 40.13
CA GLY A 121 18.69 1.08 39.42
C GLY A 121 17.85 2.17 38.76
N CYS A 122 17.44 1.96 37.51
CA CYS A 122 16.62 2.90 36.74
C CYS A 122 15.35 2.26 36.16
N LEU A 123 15.30 0.94 35.96
CA LEU A 123 14.10 0.24 35.47
C LEU A 123 13.92 -1.14 36.07
N VAL A 124 12.66 -1.49 36.36
CA VAL A 124 12.26 -2.82 36.77
C VAL A 124 11.25 -3.38 35.77
N GLU A 125 11.60 -4.52 35.16
CA GLU A 125 10.75 -5.24 34.24
C GLU A 125 10.00 -6.37 34.95
N LEU A 126 8.68 -6.36 34.84
CA LEU A 126 7.79 -7.36 35.42
C LEU A 126 7.47 -8.47 34.43
N GLY A 127 7.80 -9.71 34.80
CA GLY A 127 7.46 -10.92 34.05
C GLY A 127 5.98 -11.31 34.17
N VAL A 128 5.08 -10.57 33.52
CA VAL A 128 3.61 -10.77 33.56
C VAL A 128 3.18 -12.00 32.75
N GLN A 129 3.70 -12.14 31.54
CA GLN A 129 3.40 -13.21 30.58
C GLN A 129 1.97 -13.14 30.02
N SER A 130 0.94 -13.29 30.86
CA SER A 130 -0.47 -13.17 30.49
C SER A 130 -1.27 -12.61 31.66
N LEU A 131 -2.46 -12.06 31.41
CA LEU A 131 -3.46 -11.75 32.44
C LEU A 131 -4.69 -12.67 32.35
N ASP A 132 -4.68 -13.63 31.43
CA ASP A 132 -5.76 -14.61 31.30
C ASP A 132 -5.56 -15.75 32.32
N LYS A 133 -6.56 -15.94 33.19
CA LYS A 133 -6.51 -16.91 34.30
C LYS A 133 -6.30 -18.35 33.79
N GLU A 134 -6.92 -18.72 32.67
CA GLU A 134 -6.79 -20.06 32.10
C GLU A 134 -5.37 -20.30 31.57
N VAL A 135 -4.81 -19.34 30.85
CA VAL A 135 -3.43 -19.39 30.33
C VAL A 135 -2.42 -19.48 31.47
N LEU A 136 -2.56 -18.66 32.51
CA LEU A 136 -1.66 -18.68 33.66
C LEU A 136 -1.76 -19.99 34.46
N LYS A 137 -2.98 -20.53 34.66
CA LYS A 137 -3.18 -21.83 35.31
C LYS A 137 -2.52 -22.96 34.50
N LYS A 138 -2.74 -23.00 33.18
CA LYS A 138 -2.14 -24.02 32.29
C LYS A 138 -0.62 -23.93 32.19
N THR A 139 -0.01 -22.83 32.63
CA THR A 139 1.43 -22.62 32.58
C THR A 139 2.16 -22.74 33.92
N ASN A 140 1.44 -23.11 34.99
CA ASN A 140 1.95 -23.12 36.37
C ASN A 140 2.52 -21.76 36.79
N ARG A 141 1.79 -20.68 36.46
CA ARG A 141 2.16 -19.30 36.80
C ARG A 141 0.92 -18.47 37.17
N ALA A 142 -0.04 -19.11 37.85
CA ALA A 142 -1.25 -18.43 38.32
C ALA A 142 -0.86 -17.23 39.18
N MET A 143 -1.34 -16.05 38.81
CA MET A 143 -1.07 -14.79 39.50
C MET A 143 -2.24 -13.85 39.32
N ASP A 144 -2.61 -13.12 40.37
CA ASP A 144 -3.67 -12.12 40.30
C ASP A 144 -3.17 -10.78 39.76
N PHE A 145 -4.04 -10.06 39.05
CA PHE A 145 -3.68 -8.75 38.50
C PHE A 145 -3.40 -7.71 39.60
N ASN A 146 -4.03 -7.82 40.77
CA ASN A 146 -3.77 -6.88 41.87
C ASN A 146 -2.33 -7.00 42.38
N THR A 147 -1.76 -8.21 42.42
CA THR A 147 -0.35 -8.43 42.76
C THR A 147 0.58 -7.65 41.83
N ILE A 148 0.29 -7.69 40.52
CA ILE A 148 1.07 -6.96 39.51
C ILE A 148 0.88 -5.45 39.68
N LYS A 149 -0.35 -5.00 39.97
CA LYS A 149 -0.66 -3.59 40.22
C LYS A 149 0.05 -3.05 41.46
N ILE A 150 0.13 -3.82 42.54
CA ILE A 150 0.86 -3.47 43.76
C ILE A 150 2.36 -3.36 43.45
N ALA A 151 2.94 -4.36 42.78
CA ALA A 151 4.35 -4.36 42.39
C ALA A 151 4.69 -3.13 41.51
N ALA A 152 3.87 -2.86 40.50
CA ALA A 152 4.00 -1.68 39.65
C ALA A 152 3.92 -0.38 40.47
N GLY A 153 2.98 -0.29 41.41
CA GLY A 153 2.84 0.85 42.33
C GLY A 153 4.11 1.09 43.15
N VAL A 154 4.72 0.06 43.72
CA VAL A 154 5.98 0.15 44.48
C VAL A 154 7.13 0.68 43.60
N ILE A 155 7.26 0.16 42.38
CA ILE A 155 8.28 0.57 41.41
C ILE A 155 8.11 2.06 41.07
N LYS A 156 6.90 2.46 40.66
CA LYS A 156 6.63 3.83 40.22
C LYS A 156 6.72 4.86 41.37
N LYS A 157 6.23 4.53 42.56
CA LYS A 157 6.39 5.39 43.76
C LYS A 157 7.86 5.61 44.13
N SER A 158 8.72 4.64 43.79
CA SER A 158 10.15 4.77 43.98
C SER A 158 10.83 5.63 42.88
N GLY A 159 10.10 6.13 41.89
CA GLY A 159 10.65 6.93 40.78
C GLY A 159 11.50 6.14 39.80
N LEU A 160 11.26 4.84 39.67
CA LEU A 160 11.88 3.98 38.68
C LEU A 160 10.96 3.77 37.49
N ASP A 161 11.55 3.54 36.31
CA ASP A 161 10.78 3.12 35.13
C ASP A 161 10.26 1.69 35.33
N LEU A 162 9.06 1.44 34.82
CA LEU A 162 8.38 0.16 34.79
C LEU A 162 8.44 -0.43 33.37
N GLY A 163 8.96 -1.66 33.27
CA GLY A 163 8.82 -2.50 32.09
C GLY A 163 7.81 -3.62 32.32
N VAL A 164 7.14 -4.06 31.27
CA VAL A 164 6.29 -5.27 31.31
C VAL A 164 6.69 -6.26 30.22
N GLN A 165 6.68 -7.55 30.56
CA GLN A 165 6.93 -8.63 29.61
C GLN A 165 5.65 -9.45 29.41
N VAL A 166 5.26 -9.65 28.15
CA VAL A 166 4.15 -10.53 27.76
C VAL A 166 4.62 -11.67 26.87
N MET A 167 3.91 -12.79 26.94
CA MET A 167 4.14 -13.97 26.11
C MET A 167 2.91 -14.33 25.30
N LEU A 168 3.11 -14.67 24.02
CA LEU A 168 2.05 -14.95 23.07
C LEU A 168 2.02 -16.44 22.71
N GLY A 169 0.84 -17.01 22.55
CA GLY A 169 0.67 -18.38 22.09
C GLY A 169 0.99 -19.44 23.16
N LEU A 170 0.89 -19.09 24.44
CA LEU A 170 0.95 -20.05 25.54
C LEU A 170 -0.25 -21.02 25.50
N PRO A 171 -0.21 -22.18 26.18
CA PRO A 171 -1.35 -23.10 26.21
C PRO A 171 -2.67 -22.44 26.63
N GLY A 172 -3.69 -22.52 25.77
CA GLY A 172 -5.00 -21.89 25.99
C GLY A 172 -5.09 -20.40 25.59
N ASP A 173 -4.01 -19.84 25.05
CA ASP A 173 -3.95 -18.43 24.63
C ASP A 173 -4.59 -18.21 23.25
N THR A 174 -5.15 -17.03 23.05
CA THR A 174 -5.73 -16.56 21.78
C THR A 174 -5.29 -15.13 21.51
N LEU A 175 -5.33 -14.68 20.25
CA LEU A 175 -4.97 -13.30 19.91
C LEU A 175 -5.79 -12.30 20.72
N GLN A 176 -7.08 -12.57 20.92
CA GLN A 176 -7.98 -11.72 21.70
C GLN A 176 -7.55 -11.65 23.18
N LYS A 177 -7.15 -12.78 23.79
CA LYS A 177 -6.64 -12.82 25.17
C LYS A 177 -5.32 -12.05 25.32
N SER A 178 -4.41 -12.22 24.35
CA SER A 178 -3.16 -11.47 24.27
C SER A 178 -3.38 -9.95 24.11
N ILE A 179 -4.30 -9.53 23.24
CA ILE A 179 -4.66 -8.11 23.07
C ILE A 179 -5.27 -7.54 24.36
N LYS A 180 -6.22 -8.26 24.99
CA LYS A 180 -6.81 -7.86 26.27
C LYS A 180 -5.77 -7.72 27.38
N THR A 181 -4.80 -8.65 27.43
CA THR A 181 -3.65 -8.57 28.35
C THR A 181 -2.88 -7.27 28.15
N ALA A 182 -2.50 -6.94 26.91
CA ALA A 182 -1.77 -5.71 26.62
C ALA A 182 -2.57 -4.46 26.97
N GLN A 183 -3.86 -4.39 26.59
CA GLN A 183 -4.76 -3.28 26.92
C GLN A 183 -4.85 -3.06 28.44
N ARG A 184 -5.01 -4.14 29.22
CA ARG A 184 -5.11 -4.05 30.67
C ARG A 184 -3.79 -3.62 31.32
N LEU A 185 -2.64 -3.98 30.75
CA LEU A 185 -1.34 -3.54 31.24
C LEU A 185 -1.07 -2.04 31.02
N LEU A 186 -1.74 -1.39 30.05
CA LEU A 186 -1.64 0.06 29.86
C LEU A 186 -2.12 0.85 31.09
N GLU A 187 -3.01 0.28 31.90
CA GLU A 187 -3.47 0.89 33.16
C GLU A 187 -2.34 1.11 34.17
N LEU A 188 -1.27 0.31 34.08
CA LEU A 188 -0.08 0.43 34.93
C LEU A 188 0.86 1.55 34.44
N LYS A 189 0.59 2.12 33.27
CA LYS A 189 1.42 3.11 32.57
C LYS A 189 2.90 2.70 32.49
N PRO A 190 3.23 1.51 31.95
CA PRO A 190 4.64 1.11 31.83
C PRO A 190 5.36 1.97 30.79
N GLU A 191 6.64 2.24 31.01
CA GLU A 191 7.50 2.97 30.08
C GLU A 191 7.95 2.06 28.93
N THR A 192 8.11 0.76 29.19
CA THR A 192 8.55 -0.21 28.18
C THR A 192 7.77 -1.53 28.18
N ALA A 193 7.71 -2.20 27.02
CA ALA A 193 7.16 -3.54 26.88
C ALA A 193 8.09 -4.48 26.10
N ARG A 194 8.06 -5.77 26.45
CA ARG A 194 8.66 -6.88 25.69
C ARG A 194 7.63 -7.92 25.32
N ILE A 195 7.70 -8.39 24.08
CA ILE A 195 6.75 -9.34 23.51
C ILE A 195 7.51 -10.59 23.04
N TYR A 196 7.18 -11.74 23.62
CA TYR A 196 7.83 -13.01 23.27
C TYR A 196 6.81 -14.06 22.82
N PRO A 197 6.88 -14.57 21.59
CA PRO A 197 6.07 -15.73 21.24
C PRO A 197 6.62 -16.99 21.95
N ALA A 198 5.73 -17.89 22.35
CA ALA A 198 6.10 -19.13 23.02
C ALA A 198 6.81 -20.08 22.05
N VAL A 199 8.02 -20.50 22.41
CA VAL A 199 8.83 -21.47 21.68
C VAL A 199 8.95 -22.75 22.50
N VAL A 200 8.83 -23.91 21.85
CA VAL A 200 8.89 -25.21 22.51
C VAL A 200 10.34 -25.65 22.64
N LEU A 201 10.84 -25.72 23.86
CA LEU A 201 12.23 -26.12 24.15
C LEU A 201 12.28 -27.55 24.68
N LYS A 202 13.33 -28.29 24.29
CA LYS A 202 13.60 -29.64 24.78
C LYS A 202 13.81 -29.62 26.29
N GLY A 203 13.16 -30.53 27.02
CA GLY A 203 13.31 -30.66 28.48
C GLY A 203 12.44 -29.70 29.30
N THR A 204 11.49 -29.02 28.67
CA THR A 204 10.48 -28.18 29.35
C THR A 204 9.14 -28.91 29.43
N GLY A 205 8.26 -28.51 30.37
CA GLY A 205 6.89 -29.04 30.44
C GLY A 205 6.09 -28.78 29.16
N LEU A 206 6.34 -27.67 28.47
CA LEU A 206 5.76 -27.32 27.18
C LEU A 206 6.26 -28.28 26.09
N GLY A 207 7.54 -28.68 26.16
CA GLY A 207 8.12 -29.73 25.31
C GLY A 207 7.42 -31.07 25.49
N GLU A 208 7.11 -31.46 26.72
CA GLU A 208 6.38 -32.70 27.00
C GLU A 208 4.91 -32.64 26.54
N LEU A 209 4.23 -31.50 26.71
CA LEU A 209 2.89 -31.29 26.18
C LEU A 209 2.86 -31.37 24.64
N PHE A 210 3.87 -30.79 23.98
CA PHE A 210 4.00 -30.86 22.52
C PHE A 210 4.19 -32.29 22.02
N LYS A 211 5.12 -33.05 22.62
CA LYS A 211 5.36 -34.46 22.26
C LYS A 211 4.11 -35.34 22.43
N LYS A 212 3.29 -35.05 23.45
CA LYS A 212 2.02 -35.74 23.72
C LYS A 212 0.85 -35.27 22.83
N GLY A 213 1.08 -34.34 21.89
CA GLY A 213 0.04 -33.75 21.05
C GLY A 213 -0.96 -32.84 21.79
N LYS A 214 -0.68 -32.50 23.06
CA LYS A 214 -1.56 -31.68 23.92
C LYS A 214 -1.33 -30.17 23.79
N TYR A 215 -0.29 -29.77 23.05
CA TYR A 215 0.00 -28.37 22.76
C TYR A 215 0.52 -28.23 21.32
N LYS A 216 0.03 -27.22 20.62
CA LYS A 216 0.50 -26.82 19.29
C LYS A 216 0.99 -25.37 19.37
N PRO A 217 2.28 -25.09 19.12
CA PRO A 217 2.78 -23.72 19.11
C PRO A 217 2.24 -22.94 17.91
N LEU A 218 2.29 -21.61 18.00
CA LEU A 218 1.99 -20.75 16.86
C LEU A 218 2.93 -21.04 15.68
N SER A 219 2.39 -20.92 14.47
CA SER A 219 3.24 -20.83 13.28
C SER A 219 4.08 -19.55 13.33
N LEU A 220 5.18 -19.50 12.57
CA LEU A 220 6.00 -18.29 12.46
C LEU A 220 5.16 -17.08 12.00
N GLU A 221 4.32 -17.29 11.00
CA GLU A 221 3.44 -16.27 10.41
C GLU A 221 2.37 -15.77 11.40
N ASP A 222 1.73 -16.68 12.14
CA ASP A 222 0.76 -16.30 13.17
C ASP A 222 1.43 -15.53 14.31
N ALA A 223 2.60 -15.97 14.75
CA ALA A 223 3.36 -15.28 15.80
C ALA A 223 3.79 -13.87 15.37
N ILE A 224 4.23 -13.69 14.13
CA ILE A 224 4.53 -12.37 13.54
C ILE A 224 3.28 -11.49 13.56
N LYS A 225 2.14 -12.02 13.10
CA LYS A 225 0.85 -11.31 13.09
C LYS A 225 0.41 -10.90 14.48
N TRP A 226 0.44 -11.81 15.46
CA TRP A 226 0.04 -11.53 16.83
C TRP A 226 0.96 -10.50 17.48
N SER A 227 2.27 -10.65 17.29
CA SER A 227 3.27 -9.71 17.81
C SER A 227 3.06 -8.31 17.25
N ALA A 228 2.78 -8.18 15.95
CA ALA A 228 2.46 -6.90 15.31
C ALA A 228 1.22 -6.24 15.94
N CYS A 229 0.13 -7.00 16.12
CA CYS A 229 -1.10 -6.49 16.74
C CYS A 229 -0.89 -6.05 18.19
N VAL A 230 -0.21 -6.86 19.00
CA VAL A 230 0.05 -6.56 20.42
C VAL A 230 1.03 -5.39 20.57
N SER A 231 2.04 -5.30 19.69
CA SER A 231 2.96 -4.17 19.64
C SER A 231 2.23 -2.87 19.34
N ASP A 232 1.28 -2.89 18.39
CA ASP A 232 0.44 -1.73 18.08
C ASP A 232 -0.42 -1.27 19.26
N VAL A 233 -0.90 -2.19 20.11
CA VAL A 233 -1.64 -1.82 21.32
C VAL A 233 -0.75 -1.07 22.31
N PHE A 234 0.46 -1.56 22.56
CA PHE A 234 1.40 -0.90 23.48
C PHE A 234 1.83 0.47 22.98
N GLU A 235 2.23 0.57 21.71
CA GLU A 235 2.72 1.84 21.14
C GLU A 235 1.62 2.90 21.04
N LYS A 236 0.35 2.50 20.81
CA LYS A 236 -0.80 3.42 20.89
C LYS A 236 -1.08 3.93 22.30
N GLY A 237 -0.63 3.20 23.32
CA GLY A 237 -0.69 3.62 24.72
C GLY A 237 0.57 4.33 25.20
N ASP A 238 1.39 4.86 24.29
CA ASP A 238 2.68 5.52 24.56
C ASP A 238 3.72 4.63 25.28
N VAL A 239 3.62 3.30 25.14
CA VAL A 239 4.56 2.34 25.72
C VAL A 239 5.60 1.92 24.67
N LYS A 240 6.88 2.06 24.99
CA LYS A 240 7.96 1.69 24.07
C LYS A 240 8.16 0.17 24.00
N VAL A 241 7.89 -0.43 22.85
CA VAL A 241 8.16 -1.86 22.62
C VAL A 241 9.65 -2.07 22.29
N ILE A 242 10.44 -2.34 23.32
CA ILE A 242 11.90 -2.45 23.21
C ILE A 242 12.36 -3.78 22.62
N ARG A 243 11.56 -4.85 22.72
CA ARG A 243 11.90 -6.17 22.18
C ARG A 243 10.68 -6.93 21.69
N ILE A 244 10.81 -7.54 20.51
CA ILE A 244 9.88 -8.53 19.97
C ILE A 244 10.68 -9.77 19.58
N GLY A 245 10.30 -10.93 20.09
CA GLY A 245 11.00 -12.19 19.85
C GLY A 245 12.21 -12.41 20.78
N LEU A 246 12.60 -13.68 20.92
CA LEU A 246 13.71 -14.11 21.78
C LEU A 246 15.05 -13.50 21.34
N HIS A 247 15.99 -13.36 22.26
CA HIS A 247 17.37 -12.97 21.93
C HIS A 247 18.05 -14.14 21.21
N PRO A 248 18.64 -13.95 20.01
CA PRO A 248 19.42 -14.99 19.38
C PRO A 248 20.59 -15.40 20.27
N SER A 249 20.76 -16.68 20.50
CA SER A 249 21.93 -17.25 21.16
C SER A 249 22.46 -18.40 20.31
N GLU A 250 23.74 -18.74 20.43
CA GLU A 250 24.30 -19.91 19.72
C GLU A 250 23.49 -21.18 20.02
N CYS A 251 23.05 -21.32 21.27
CA CYS A 251 22.16 -22.39 21.71
C CYS A 251 20.83 -22.41 20.96
N LEU A 252 20.13 -21.28 20.83
CA LEU A 252 18.86 -21.19 20.11
C LEU A 252 19.01 -21.30 18.58
N ASN A 253 20.16 -20.89 18.03
CA ASN A 253 20.47 -21.04 16.61
C ASN A 253 20.84 -22.48 16.26
N SER A 254 21.41 -23.24 17.19
CA SER A 254 21.57 -24.67 17.06
C SER A 254 20.18 -25.32 17.15
N LYS A 255 19.65 -25.87 16.04
CA LYS A 255 18.33 -26.54 15.98
C LYS A 255 18.16 -27.73 16.96
N LYS A 256 19.14 -27.99 17.85
CA LYS A 256 19.16 -29.08 18.83
C LYS A 256 18.28 -28.82 20.06
N ILE A 257 17.98 -27.56 20.37
CA ILE A 257 17.26 -27.17 21.60
C ILE A 257 15.78 -26.87 21.35
N ILE A 258 15.44 -26.29 20.21
CA ILE A 258 14.07 -25.92 19.85
C ILE A 258 13.38 -27.15 19.23
N LEU A 259 12.33 -27.65 19.87
CA LEU A 259 11.52 -28.75 19.34
C LEU A 259 10.50 -28.26 18.31
N ALA A 260 9.88 -27.09 18.55
CA ALA A 260 8.87 -26.51 17.67
C ALA A 260 8.60 -25.03 18.01
N GLY A 261 7.88 -24.33 17.13
CA GLY A 261 7.38 -22.98 17.36
C GLY A 261 8.14 -21.88 16.62
N PRO A 262 7.73 -20.61 16.82
CA PRO A 262 8.12 -19.48 15.99
C PRO A 262 9.46 -18.87 16.44
N TYR A 263 10.57 -19.44 15.96
CA TYR A 263 11.90 -18.85 16.14
C TYR A 263 12.51 -18.43 14.81
N HIS A 264 12.99 -17.19 14.75
CA HIS A 264 13.79 -16.67 13.65
C HIS A 264 14.73 -15.56 14.19
N PRO A 265 15.99 -15.48 13.76
CA PRO A 265 16.92 -14.44 14.23
C PRO A 265 16.38 -13.02 13.99
N SER A 266 15.74 -12.79 12.84
CA SER A 266 15.09 -11.52 12.46
C SER A 266 13.61 -11.42 12.85
N PHE A 267 13.11 -12.26 13.77
CA PHE A 267 11.67 -12.29 14.11
C PHE A 267 11.11 -10.90 14.46
N GLY A 268 11.84 -10.13 15.27
CA GLY A 268 11.40 -8.79 15.68
C GLY A 268 11.31 -7.80 14.51
N GLU A 269 12.20 -7.89 13.52
CA GLU A 269 12.15 -7.07 12.31
C GLU A 269 10.94 -7.44 11.46
N MET A 270 10.67 -8.74 11.30
CA MET A 270 9.50 -9.24 10.57
C MET A 270 8.20 -8.78 11.21
N ALA A 271 8.09 -8.86 12.55
CA ALA A 271 6.93 -8.37 13.29
C ALA A 271 6.73 -6.85 13.14
N ARG A 272 7.80 -6.05 13.16
CA ARG A 272 7.72 -4.60 12.92
C ARG A 272 7.35 -4.27 11.47
N ALA A 273 7.86 -5.02 10.51
CA ALA A 273 7.50 -4.85 9.11
C ALA A 273 6.00 -5.15 8.90
N ARG A 274 5.50 -6.22 9.52
CA ARG A 274 4.08 -6.58 9.53
C ARG A 274 3.21 -5.49 10.17
N GLN A 275 3.66 -4.93 11.29
CA GLN A 275 3.01 -3.81 11.96
C GLN A 275 2.93 -2.60 11.04
N MET A 276 4.02 -2.27 10.35
CA MET A 276 4.08 -1.18 9.39
C MET A 276 3.10 -1.39 8.24
N ARG A 277 3.04 -2.60 7.67
CA ARG A 277 2.05 -2.95 6.65
C ARG A 277 0.63 -2.68 7.12
N ASN A 278 0.27 -3.15 8.33
CA ASN A 278 -1.08 -2.95 8.87
C ASN A 278 -1.41 -1.45 9.04
N ARG A 279 -0.44 -0.64 9.46
CA ARG A 279 -0.59 0.82 9.53
C ARG A 279 -0.82 1.44 8.15
N ILE A 280 -0.05 1.04 7.14
CA ILE A 280 -0.25 1.48 5.76
C ILE A 280 -1.65 1.13 5.28
N ILE A 281 -2.13 -0.10 5.55
CA ILE A 281 -3.47 -0.53 5.16
C ILE A 281 -4.56 0.29 5.86
N ASN A 282 -4.41 0.55 7.16
CA ASN A 282 -5.35 1.36 7.92
C ASN A 282 -5.42 2.81 7.39
N ILE A 283 -4.27 3.37 7.01
CA ILE A 283 -4.19 4.74 6.45
C ILE A 283 -4.82 4.81 5.05
N LEU A 284 -4.51 3.86 4.18
CA LEU A 284 -5.05 3.79 2.81
C LEU A 284 -6.53 3.38 2.78
N GLY A 285 -6.99 2.73 3.85
CA GLY A 285 -8.30 2.12 3.96
C GLY A 285 -8.41 0.79 3.20
N PRO A 286 -9.50 0.04 3.43
CA PRO A 286 -9.74 -1.27 2.82
C PRO A 286 -10.33 -1.19 1.41
N LYS A 287 -10.69 0.01 0.93
CA LYS A 287 -11.25 0.18 -0.41
C LYS A 287 -10.20 -0.24 -1.43
N LYS A 288 -10.57 -1.19 -2.32
CA LYS A 288 -9.73 -1.54 -3.47
C LYS A 288 -9.36 -0.25 -4.18
N ILE A 289 -8.07 0.01 -4.31
CA ILE A 289 -7.58 1.04 -5.19
C ILE A 289 -7.80 0.51 -6.61
N GLN A 290 -9.01 0.69 -7.13
CA GLN A 290 -9.38 0.15 -8.44
C GLN A 290 -8.59 0.87 -9.55
N ASN A 291 -8.26 0.10 -10.59
CA ASN A 291 -7.47 0.43 -11.77
C ASN A 291 -5.99 0.60 -11.47
N ARG A 292 -5.16 -0.39 -11.87
CA ARG A 292 -3.70 -0.49 -11.66
C ARG A 292 -3.00 0.86 -11.44
N ARG A 293 -2.86 1.25 -10.17
CA ARG A 293 -2.12 2.44 -9.74
C ARG A 293 -0.69 2.05 -9.39
N ILE A 294 0.20 3.04 -9.32
CA ILE A 294 1.45 2.91 -8.57
C ILE A 294 1.23 3.65 -7.25
N ILE A 295 1.48 3.00 -6.12
CA ILE A 295 1.58 3.67 -4.82
C ILE A 295 3.04 4.04 -4.61
N GLU A 296 3.33 5.33 -4.63
CA GLU A 296 4.62 5.83 -4.17
C GLU A 296 4.57 6.05 -2.66
N ILE A 297 5.52 5.46 -1.93
CA ILE A 297 5.69 5.64 -0.48
C ILE A 297 7.03 6.35 -0.26
N GLN A 298 6.95 7.60 0.19
CA GLN A 298 8.12 8.45 0.45
C GLN A 298 8.47 8.40 1.94
N VAL A 299 9.61 7.82 2.29
CA VAL A 299 10.09 7.68 3.69
C VAL A 299 11.62 7.80 3.76
N PRO A 300 12.21 8.04 4.95
CA PRO A 300 13.65 7.91 5.14
C PRO A 300 14.15 6.52 4.74
N LYS A 301 15.37 6.46 4.17
CA LYS A 301 15.96 5.23 3.63
C LYS A 301 16.05 4.11 4.67
N GLU A 302 16.21 4.47 5.93
CA GLU A 302 16.33 3.55 7.08
C GLU A 302 15.03 2.74 7.31
N LEU A 303 13.88 3.25 6.83
CA LEU A 303 12.58 2.58 6.97
C LEU A 303 12.23 1.67 5.79
N PHE A 304 13.06 1.64 4.74
CA PHE A 304 12.76 0.86 3.53
C PHE A 304 12.64 -0.64 3.80
N SER A 305 13.47 -1.18 4.70
CA SER A 305 13.45 -2.59 5.08
C SER A 305 12.15 -2.97 5.80
N PHE A 306 11.58 -2.09 6.62
CA PHE A 306 10.32 -2.33 7.33
C PHE A 306 9.10 -2.25 6.40
N ILE A 307 9.15 -1.46 5.33
CA ILE A 307 8.06 -1.39 4.34
C ILE A 307 8.17 -2.54 3.35
N SER A 308 9.39 -2.84 2.89
CA SER A 308 9.65 -3.96 1.99
C SER A 308 9.35 -5.29 2.68
N GLY A 309 9.71 -5.39 3.95
CA GLY A 309 9.69 -6.63 4.70
C GLY A 309 10.84 -7.56 4.34
N HIS A 310 10.98 -8.61 5.14
CA HIS A 310 11.95 -9.67 4.88
C HIS A 310 11.67 -10.30 3.50
N LYS A 311 12.69 -10.36 2.63
CA LYS A 311 12.58 -10.84 1.23
C LYS A 311 11.51 -10.12 0.38
N GLY A 312 11.09 -8.90 0.76
CA GLY A 312 10.09 -8.13 0.01
C GLY A 312 8.64 -8.58 0.21
N GLU A 313 8.36 -9.46 1.16
CA GLU A 313 7.05 -10.08 1.37
C GLU A 313 5.95 -9.06 1.70
N GLU A 314 6.26 -8.04 2.52
CA GLU A 314 5.27 -7.05 2.96
C GLU A 314 4.93 -6.06 1.83
N LYS A 315 5.92 -5.66 1.03
CA LYS A 315 5.69 -4.88 -0.19
C LYS A 315 4.83 -5.67 -1.18
N LYS A 316 5.18 -6.92 -1.46
CA LYS A 316 4.41 -7.78 -2.37
C LYS A 316 2.96 -7.95 -1.88
N TYR A 317 2.76 -8.11 -0.57
CA TYR A 317 1.42 -8.14 -0.01
C TYR A 317 0.65 -6.85 -0.32
N LEU A 318 1.25 -5.68 -0.13
CA LEU A 318 0.59 -4.40 -0.45
C LEU A 318 0.24 -4.30 -1.94
N GLU A 319 1.14 -4.75 -2.81
CA GLU A 319 0.93 -4.82 -4.26
C GLU A 319 -0.27 -5.71 -4.61
N ASP A 320 -0.34 -6.91 -4.02
CA ASP A 320 -1.42 -7.87 -4.23
C ASP A 320 -2.76 -7.41 -3.63
N PHE A 321 -2.72 -6.89 -2.39
CA PHE A 321 -3.89 -6.43 -1.64
C PHE A 321 -4.61 -5.28 -2.35
N TYR A 322 -3.83 -4.30 -2.84
CA TYR A 322 -4.37 -3.16 -3.56
C TYR A 322 -4.47 -3.37 -5.08
N ARG A 323 -3.86 -4.43 -5.62
CA ARG A 323 -3.71 -4.69 -7.08
C ARG A 323 -3.00 -3.54 -7.80
N VAL A 324 -1.87 -3.11 -7.23
CA VAL A 324 -1.05 -1.95 -7.63
C VAL A 324 0.44 -2.30 -7.60
N SER A 325 1.30 -1.47 -8.19
CA SER A 325 2.75 -1.54 -7.92
C SER A 325 3.13 -0.60 -6.77
N VAL A 326 4.10 -0.97 -5.94
CA VAL A 326 4.58 -0.12 -4.84
C VAL A 326 5.99 0.37 -5.14
N LEU A 327 6.20 1.69 -5.12
CA LEU A 327 7.49 2.34 -5.30
C LEU A 327 7.93 3.01 -4.01
N LEU A 328 9.16 2.74 -3.55
CA LEU A 328 9.74 3.42 -2.39
C LEU A 328 10.67 4.54 -2.87
N ARG A 329 10.54 5.74 -2.30
CA ARG A 329 11.46 6.87 -2.55
C ARG A 329 11.99 7.45 -1.24
N ASN A 330 13.25 7.86 -1.23
CA ASN A 330 13.86 8.51 -0.08
C ASN A 330 13.45 9.99 -0.05
N SER A 331 13.30 10.57 1.15
CA SER A 331 13.08 12.01 1.30
C SER A 331 13.88 12.58 2.46
N SER A 332 15.00 13.22 2.14
CA SER A 332 15.80 14.05 3.05
C SER A 332 15.11 15.36 3.47
N ARG A 333 13.77 15.43 3.35
CA ARG A 333 12.92 16.52 3.87
C ARG A 333 11.74 16.05 4.72
N LEU A 334 11.58 14.74 4.93
CA LEU A 334 10.39 14.20 5.61
C LEU A 334 10.83 13.16 6.65
N GLY A 335 10.99 13.61 7.90
CA GLY A 335 11.01 12.72 9.06
C GLY A 335 9.61 12.16 9.35
N THR A 336 9.52 11.09 10.14
CA THR A 336 8.25 10.45 10.60
C THR A 336 7.42 9.74 9.50
N PHE A 337 6.10 9.66 9.67
CA PHE A 337 5.15 8.80 8.94
C PHE A 337 3.73 9.39 9.06
N GLY A 338 2.86 9.15 8.06
CA GLY A 338 1.45 9.57 8.08
C GLY A 338 1.01 10.11 6.71
N ALA A 339 0.05 9.48 6.03
CA ALA A 339 -0.24 9.80 4.63
C ALA A 339 -1.22 10.95 4.44
N SER A 340 -0.95 11.82 3.47
CA SER A 340 -1.95 12.73 2.90
C SER A 340 -2.46 12.18 1.56
N LEU A 341 -3.77 11.98 1.45
CA LEU A 341 -4.49 11.88 0.18
C LEU A 341 -4.71 13.31 -0.35
N GLU A 342 -3.82 13.80 -1.23
CA GLU A 342 -4.14 15.01 -2.01
C GLU A 342 -5.08 14.62 -3.16
N GLN A 343 -6.38 14.63 -2.87
CA GLN A 343 -7.39 14.76 -3.91
C GLN A 343 -7.31 16.19 -4.47
N TYR A 344 -7.03 16.34 -5.77
CA TYR A 344 -7.37 17.57 -6.46
C TYR A 344 -8.90 17.66 -6.53
N SER A 345 -9.49 18.49 -5.63
CA SER A 345 -10.85 19.05 -5.60
C SER A 345 -12.00 18.06 -5.92
N SER A 346 -12.89 17.74 -4.99
CA SER A 346 -13.89 18.68 -4.44
C SER A 346 -14.33 18.29 -3.03
N SER A 347 -14.58 19.33 -2.23
CA SER A 347 -15.22 19.39 -0.90
C SER A 347 -16.07 18.18 -0.48
N GLU A 348 -15.65 17.51 0.59
CA GLU A 348 -16.50 17.12 1.72
C GLU A 348 -15.63 16.64 2.88
N SER A 349 -15.71 17.36 3.99
CA SER A 349 -15.05 17.10 5.27
C SER A 349 -15.70 15.91 5.97
N LEU A 350 -14.91 14.89 6.33
CA LEU A 350 -15.32 13.87 7.30
C LEU A 350 -14.36 13.92 8.48
N ASP A 351 -14.88 14.40 9.60
CA ASP A 351 -14.25 14.36 10.91
C ASP A 351 -13.97 12.90 11.32
N PHE A 352 -12.70 12.55 11.46
CA PHE A 352 -12.26 11.35 12.17
C PHE A 352 -11.34 11.77 13.31
N ALA A 353 -11.60 11.21 14.48
CA ALA A 353 -11.04 11.57 15.78
C ALA A 353 -9.54 11.92 15.76
N ARG A 354 -9.24 13.07 16.34
CA ARG A 354 -7.90 13.67 16.55
C ARG A 354 -6.96 12.72 17.32
N ASP A 355 -6.12 12.00 16.59
CA ASP A 355 -5.03 11.19 17.13
C ASP A 355 -3.75 12.04 17.24
N LYS A 356 -3.20 12.21 18.45
CA LYS A 356 -2.07 13.14 18.68
C LYS A 356 -0.72 12.62 18.22
N LEU A 357 -0.59 11.30 18.00
CA LEU A 357 0.60 10.72 17.36
C LEU A 357 0.74 11.10 15.87
N CYS A 358 -0.26 11.78 15.29
CA CYS A 358 -0.36 12.08 13.86
C CYS A 358 0.12 13.49 13.45
N GLU A 359 0.55 14.34 14.39
CA GLU A 359 0.76 15.77 14.09
C GLU A 359 2.09 16.16 13.43
N SER A 360 3.00 15.24 13.11
CA SER A 360 4.23 15.68 12.43
C SER A 360 4.88 14.68 11.48
N ARG A 361 4.33 14.67 10.26
CA ARG A 361 5.03 14.79 8.95
C ARG A 361 4.52 13.76 7.93
N ARG A 362 4.60 14.11 6.65
CA ARG A 362 3.71 13.57 5.61
C ARG A 362 4.38 12.55 4.69
N ILE A 363 3.76 11.39 4.54
CA ILE A 363 3.88 10.50 3.38
C ILE A 363 2.93 11.01 2.29
N ARG A 364 3.33 10.87 1.02
CA ARG A 364 2.60 11.39 -0.13
C ARG A 364 2.34 10.28 -1.14
N ILE A 365 1.08 10.08 -1.52
CA ILE A 365 0.64 9.07 -2.51
C ILE A 365 0.30 9.77 -3.82
N ILE A 366 0.82 9.27 -4.94
CA ILE A 366 0.72 9.93 -6.26
C ILE A 366 0.43 8.88 -7.33
N ASP A 367 -0.75 8.94 -7.94
CA ASP A 367 -1.01 8.19 -9.18
C ASP A 367 -0.37 8.94 -10.37
N THR A 368 0.39 8.23 -11.19
CA THR A 368 1.18 8.78 -12.30
C THR A 368 0.37 8.93 -13.59
N ARG A 369 -0.83 8.33 -13.64
CA ARG A 369 -1.64 8.11 -14.85
C ARG A 369 -2.49 9.33 -15.22
N LYS A 370 -1.82 10.30 -15.83
CA LYS A 370 -2.42 11.47 -16.50
C LYS A 370 -3.35 11.03 -17.62
N VAL A 371 -4.45 11.75 -17.85
CA VAL A 371 -5.28 11.54 -19.06
C VAL A 371 -4.41 11.78 -20.29
N ILE A 372 -4.24 10.76 -21.13
CA ILE A 372 -3.40 10.83 -22.32
C ILE A 372 -4.20 11.43 -23.45
N ALA A 373 -3.69 12.50 -24.06
CA ALA A 373 -4.24 13.06 -25.29
C ALA A 373 -3.32 12.67 -26.45
N ILE A 374 -3.77 11.73 -27.29
CA ILE A 374 -3.07 11.36 -28.51
C ILE A 374 -3.52 12.30 -29.63
N ILE A 375 -2.55 12.96 -30.26
CA ILE A 375 -2.77 14.05 -31.23
C ILE A 375 -1.91 13.89 -32.48
N ASP A 376 -2.29 14.61 -33.54
CA ASP A 376 -1.42 14.84 -34.70
C ASP A 376 -0.23 15.75 -34.31
N PRO A 377 1.02 15.40 -34.68
CA PRO A 377 2.20 16.22 -34.45
C PRO A 377 2.12 17.63 -35.07
N ARG A 378 1.27 17.86 -36.06
CA ARG A 378 1.07 19.14 -36.78
C ARG A 378 -0.04 19.99 -36.19
N MET A 379 -0.66 19.55 -35.10
CA MET A 379 -1.53 20.39 -34.30
C MET A 379 -0.77 21.67 -33.89
N PRO A 380 -1.38 22.87 -33.91
CA PRO A 380 -0.68 24.10 -33.55
C PRO A 380 -0.09 24.05 -32.12
N ASP A 381 1.14 24.53 -31.92
CA ASP A 381 1.84 24.43 -30.63
C ASP A 381 1.10 25.14 -29.49
N LYS A 382 0.43 26.26 -29.78
CA LYS A 382 -0.46 26.94 -28.81
C LYS A 382 -1.56 26.01 -28.30
N ALA A 383 -2.15 25.19 -29.18
CA ALA A 383 -3.18 24.24 -28.83
C ALA A 383 -2.61 23.08 -27.99
N LYS A 384 -1.43 22.56 -28.35
CA LYS A 384 -0.70 21.55 -27.55
C LYS A 384 -0.35 22.06 -26.16
N ALA A 385 0.18 23.28 -26.06
CA ALA A 385 0.54 23.92 -24.79
C ALA A 385 -0.69 24.10 -23.89
N ARG A 386 -1.83 24.48 -24.47
CA ARG A 386 -3.09 24.59 -23.74
C ARG A 386 -3.57 23.25 -23.17
N LEU A 387 -3.51 22.17 -23.93
CA LEU A 387 -3.80 20.82 -23.41
C LEU A 387 -2.87 20.44 -22.24
N LYS A 388 -1.56 20.71 -22.36
CA LYS A 388 -0.60 20.46 -21.26
C LYS A 388 -0.93 21.29 -20.02
N LYS A 389 -1.25 22.58 -20.17
CA LYS A 389 -1.65 23.47 -19.06
C LYS A 389 -2.93 23.00 -18.36
N MET A 390 -3.81 22.32 -19.09
CA MET A 390 -5.03 21.72 -18.55
C MET A 390 -4.80 20.35 -17.87
N GLY A 391 -3.55 19.88 -17.77
CA GLY A 391 -3.18 18.65 -17.06
C GLY A 391 -3.14 17.37 -17.92
N TYR A 392 -3.35 17.47 -19.23
CA TYR A 392 -3.28 16.32 -20.13
C TYR A 392 -1.83 15.91 -20.44
N TYR A 393 -1.57 14.61 -20.52
CA TYR A 393 -0.32 14.09 -21.03
C TYR A 393 -0.40 13.93 -22.56
N VAL A 394 0.11 14.94 -23.25
CA VAL A 394 0.04 15.03 -24.70
C VAL A 394 1.07 14.11 -25.35
N LYS A 395 0.63 13.23 -26.26
CA LYS A 395 1.48 12.37 -27.09
C LYS A 395 1.15 12.51 -28.56
N GLU A 396 2.21 12.68 -29.34
CA GLU A 396 2.12 12.82 -30.77
C GLU A 396 2.33 11.46 -31.44
N VAL A 397 1.49 11.15 -32.42
CA VAL A 397 1.70 9.98 -33.28
C VAL A 397 2.84 10.24 -34.27
N PRO A 398 3.63 9.22 -34.66
CA PRO A 398 4.62 9.36 -35.72
C PRO A 398 3.94 9.65 -37.07
N LEU A 399 4.62 10.41 -37.94
CA LEU A 399 4.16 10.61 -39.32
C LEU A 399 4.26 9.30 -40.11
N HIS A 400 3.17 8.89 -40.74
CA HIS A 400 3.09 7.66 -41.53
C HIS A 400 3.55 7.91 -42.98
N PRO A 401 4.57 7.21 -43.50
CA PRO A 401 5.18 7.49 -44.80
C PRO A 401 4.33 7.05 -45.99
N LYS A 402 3.35 6.16 -45.78
CA LYS A 402 2.41 5.72 -46.83
C LYS A 402 1.12 6.54 -46.86
N LEU A 403 0.92 7.45 -45.92
CA LEU A 403 -0.20 8.40 -45.92
C LEU A 403 0.28 9.71 -46.55
N ALA A 404 -0.53 10.32 -47.42
CA ALA A 404 -0.15 11.53 -48.15
C ALA A 404 -0.53 12.82 -47.40
N GLY A 405 0.12 13.93 -47.77
CA GLY A 405 -0.32 15.29 -47.44
C GLY A 405 -0.53 15.57 -45.95
N HIS A 406 -1.67 16.21 -45.64
CA HIS A 406 -2.01 16.66 -44.29
C HIS A 406 -2.70 15.62 -43.40
N VAL A 407 -2.78 14.35 -43.83
CA VAL A 407 -3.38 13.25 -43.04
C VAL A 407 -2.37 12.25 -42.49
N LYS A 408 -1.08 12.35 -42.87
CA LYS A 408 -0.02 11.43 -42.41
C LYS A 408 0.21 11.33 -40.89
N GLY A 409 -0.29 12.26 -40.11
CA GLY A 409 -0.20 12.28 -38.66
C GLY A 409 -1.56 12.16 -37.97
N HIS A 410 -2.64 11.85 -38.70
CA HIS A 410 -3.99 11.75 -38.14
C HIS A 410 -4.11 10.52 -37.23
N PRO A 411 -4.38 10.68 -35.91
CA PRO A 411 -4.45 9.55 -34.97
C PRO A 411 -5.59 8.57 -35.24
N ASP A 412 -6.75 9.06 -35.68
CA ASP A 412 -7.92 8.25 -36.01
C ASP A 412 -7.69 7.24 -37.15
N MET A 413 -6.76 7.54 -38.06
CA MET A 413 -6.35 6.62 -39.14
C MET A 413 -5.44 5.49 -38.67
N MET A 414 -4.86 5.59 -37.47
CA MET A 414 -3.88 4.63 -36.95
C MET A 414 -4.34 3.94 -35.67
N LEU A 415 -5.46 4.36 -35.08
CA LEU A 415 -5.92 3.85 -33.79
C LEU A 415 -7.45 3.91 -33.64
N PHE A 416 -8.02 2.78 -33.22
CA PHE A 416 -9.42 2.64 -32.85
C PHE A 416 -9.56 2.17 -31.40
N SER A 417 -10.56 2.69 -30.69
CA SER A 417 -10.81 2.35 -29.28
C SER A 417 -12.31 2.10 -29.02
N TYR A 418 -12.60 1.06 -28.24
CA TYR A 418 -13.93 0.72 -27.75
C TYR A 418 -13.84 0.32 -26.27
N GLY A 419 -14.34 1.17 -25.37
CA GLY A 419 -14.14 1.02 -23.93
C GLY A 419 -12.64 0.99 -23.57
N LYS A 420 -12.20 -0.01 -22.82
CA LYS A 420 -10.79 -0.24 -22.47
C LYS A 420 -9.99 -0.98 -23.55
N LYS A 421 -10.60 -1.35 -24.68
CA LYS A 421 -9.90 -2.06 -25.76
C LYS A 421 -9.46 -1.11 -26.85
N VAL A 422 -8.23 -1.28 -27.31
CA VAL A 422 -7.60 -0.45 -28.32
C VAL A 422 -6.99 -1.34 -29.38
N ILE A 423 -7.24 -1.06 -30.66
CA ILE A 423 -6.44 -1.61 -31.75
C ILE A 423 -5.63 -0.48 -32.37
N TYR A 424 -4.36 -0.75 -32.59
CA TYR A 424 -3.40 0.23 -33.07
C TYR A 424 -2.57 -0.30 -34.24
N GLU A 425 -2.18 0.61 -35.13
CA GLU A 425 -1.21 0.36 -36.19
C GLU A 425 0.17 0.03 -35.59
N PRO A 426 0.88 -1.01 -36.07
CA PRO A 426 2.14 -1.48 -35.51
C PRO A 426 3.24 -0.45 -35.18
N ARG A 427 3.30 0.71 -35.84
CA ARG A 427 4.26 1.80 -35.53
C ARG A 427 3.93 2.52 -34.24
N LEU A 428 2.70 2.41 -33.75
CA LEU A 428 2.26 2.99 -32.48
C LEU A 428 2.64 2.14 -31.26
N GLU A 429 3.49 1.12 -31.38
CA GLU A 429 3.86 0.21 -30.27
C GLU A 429 4.30 0.94 -28.99
N LYS A 430 5.08 2.04 -29.13
CA LYS A 430 5.49 2.85 -27.98
C LYS A 430 4.30 3.53 -27.29
N ILE A 431 3.33 4.01 -28.06
CA ILE A 431 2.10 4.61 -27.55
C ILE A 431 1.20 3.52 -26.95
N ALA A 432 1.10 2.35 -27.59
CA ALA A 432 0.38 1.20 -27.04
C ALA A 432 0.97 0.74 -25.71
N GLY A 433 2.30 0.76 -25.54
CA GLY A 433 2.96 0.55 -24.25
C GLY A 433 2.45 1.50 -23.18
N LEU A 434 2.44 2.80 -23.48
CA LEU A 434 1.91 3.83 -22.58
C LEU A 434 0.41 3.62 -22.26
N LEU A 435 -0.40 3.21 -23.23
CA LEU A 435 -1.82 2.92 -23.02
C LEU A 435 -2.03 1.67 -22.15
N ARG A 436 -1.21 0.62 -22.34
CA ARG A 436 -1.18 -0.57 -21.48
C ARG A 436 -0.83 -0.21 -20.04
N ASP A 437 0.14 0.69 -19.84
CA ASP A 437 0.49 1.24 -18.53
C ASP A 437 -0.67 2.04 -17.91
N ASN A 438 -1.58 2.57 -18.75
CA ASN A 438 -2.81 3.25 -18.35
C ASN A 438 -4.05 2.34 -18.29
N GLY A 439 -3.85 1.01 -18.32
CA GLY A 439 -4.91 0.02 -18.11
C GLY A 439 -5.76 -0.31 -19.33
N TYR A 440 -5.29 0.02 -20.54
CA TYR A 440 -5.96 -0.37 -21.78
C TYR A 440 -5.46 -1.72 -22.32
N GLU A 441 -6.39 -2.54 -22.79
CA GLU A 441 -6.09 -3.76 -23.55
C GLU A 441 -5.75 -3.37 -25.00
N CYS A 442 -4.47 -3.42 -25.35
CA CYS A 442 -3.99 -2.96 -26.65
C CYS A 442 -3.66 -4.15 -27.56
N THR A 443 -4.43 -4.32 -28.63
CA THR A 443 -4.25 -5.33 -29.68
C THR A 443 -3.54 -4.73 -30.89
N ARG A 444 -2.49 -5.39 -31.36
CA ARG A 444 -1.76 -4.96 -32.57
C ARG A 444 -2.60 -5.26 -33.83
N GLY A 445 -2.87 -4.27 -34.67
CA GLY A 445 -3.65 -4.41 -35.92
C GLY A 445 -2.80 -4.59 -37.19
N GLU A 446 -3.44 -4.56 -38.37
CA GLU A 446 -2.76 -4.67 -39.67
C GLU A 446 -1.91 -3.42 -39.99
N LYS A 447 -0.76 -3.61 -40.65
CA LYS A 447 0.04 -2.49 -41.17
C LYS A 447 -0.71 -1.78 -42.30
N ILE A 448 -0.69 -0.45 -42.31
CA ILE A 448 -1.23 0.35 -43.42
C ILE A 448 -0.32 0.18 -44.65
N LYS A 449 -0.86 -0.43 -45.72
CA LYS A 449 -0.09 -0.83 -46.91
C LYS A 449 0.00 0.29 -47.97
N SER A 450 -1.06 1.06 -48.16
CA SER A 450 -1.15 2.17 -49.12
C SER A 450 -2.24 3.18 -48.74
N TYR A 451 -2.33 4.30 -49.48
CA TYR A 451 -3.37 5.32 -49.34
C TYR A 451 -4.36 5.27 -50.52
N LYS A 452 -4.86 4.08 -50.91
CA LYS A 452 -6.01 4.05 -51.83
C LYS A 452 -7.27 4.34 -51.02
N TYR A 453 -7.59 5.62 -50.86
CA TYR A 453 -8.90 6.03 -50.35
C TYR A 453 -10.02 5.44 -51.20
N PRO A 454 -11.14 4.95 -50.64
CA PRO A 454 -11.42 4.66 -49.22
C PRO A 454 -11.06 3.23 -48.79
N LYS A 455 -10.33 2.47 -49.61
CA LYS A 455 -10.10 1.02 -49.44
C LYS A 455 -9.05 0.68 -48.37
N ASP A 456 -8.13 1.58 -48.07
CA ASP A 456 -6.99 1.30 -47.18
C ASP A 456 -7.05 1.97 -45.79
N ILE A 457 -8.13 2.68 -45.46
CA ILE A 457 -8.31 3.35 -44.16
C ILE A 457 -9.05 2.41 -43.20
N ILE A 458 -8.34 1.40 -42.71
CA ILE A 458 -8.93 0.26 -42.01
C ILE A 458 -9.27 0.53 -40.53
N TYR A 459 -8.65 1.54 -39.90
CA TYR A 459 -8.89 1.89 -38.48
C TYR A 459 -10.02 2.91 -38.27
N ASP A 460 -10.51 3.53 -39.34
CA ASP A 460 -11.48 4.62 -39.26
C ASP A 460 -12.90 4.10 -39.00
N ALA A 461 -13.32 4.25 -37.75
CA ALA A 461 -14.67 3.99 -37.30
C ALA A 461 -15.02 4.92 -36.13
N CYS A 462 -16.24 5.43 -36.11
CA CYS A 462 -16.73 6.33 -35.06
C CYS A 462 -17.61 5.55 -34.07
N ASN A 463 -17.19 5.52 -32.81
CA ASN A 463 -17.95 4.88 -31.73
C ASN A 463 -18.88 5.90 -31.06
N ILE A 464 -20.17 5.56 -30.97
CA ILE A 464 -21.22 6.38 -30.35
C ILE A 464 -22.10 5.46 -29.50
N GLY A 465 -21.78 5.35 -28.21
CA GLY A 465 -22.49 4.48 -27.28
C GLY A 465 -22.52 3.02 -27.75
N LYS A 466 -23.73 2.51 -28.03
CA LYS A 466 -23.96 1.15 -28.53
C LYS A 466 -23.95 1.07 -30.07
N SER A 467 -23.56 2.12 -30.78
CA SER A 467 -23.51 2.16 -32.25
C SER A 467 -22.10 2.49 -32.76
N ILE A 468 -21.72 1.89 -33.88
CA ILE A 468 -20.45 2.19 -34.57
C ILE A 468 -20.76 2.58 -36.01
N ILE A 469 -20.43 3.82 -36.37
CA ILE A 469 -20.48 4.30 -37.77
C ILE A 469 -19.17 3.92 -38.44
N ARG A 470 -19.25 3.22 -39.56
CA ARG A 470 -18.07 2.78 -40.32
C ARG A 470 -18.28 2.84 -41.82
N TYR A 471 -17.19 2.92 -42.56
CA TYR A 471 -17.21 2.77 -44.00
C TYR A 471 -17.79 1.40 -44.41
N ALA A 472 -18.57 1.40 -45.49
CA ALA A 472 -19.20 0.19 -46.03
C ALA A 472 -18.18 -0.82 -46.60
N GLY A 473 -16.97 -0.36 -46.96
CA GLY A 473 -15.88 -1.20 -47.48
C GLY A 473 -15.06 -1.91 -46.39
N LYS A 474 -13.76 -2.10 -46.68
CA LYS A 474 -12.83 -2.83 -45.80
C LYS A 474 -12.59 -2.05 -44.51
N ILE A 475 -12.70 -2.74 -43.37
CA ILE A 475 -12.25 -2.27 -42.05
C ILE A 475 -11.25 -3.26 -41.45
N GLU A 476 -10.53 -2.85 -40.42
CA GLU A 476 -9.60 -3.68 -39.65
C GLU A 476 -10.37 -4.84 -39.02
N LYS A 477 -9.95 -6.07 -39.35
CA LYS A 477 -10.67 -7.30 -38.98
C LYS A 477 -10.87 -7.44 -37.48
N ASN A 478 -9.92 -6.92 -36.70
CA ASN A 478 -9.98 -6.99 -35.26
C ASN A 478 -11.00 -6.01 -34.63
N ILE A 479 -11.43 -4.96 -35.34
CA ILE A 479 -12.43 -4.02 -34.81
C ILE A 479 -13.74 -4.75 -34.49
N GLU A 480 -14.16 -5.66 -35.37
CA GLU A 480 -15.35 -6.48 -35.15
C GLU A 480 -15.20 -7.50 -34.01
N ASN A 481 -13.96 -7.79 -33.59
CA ASN A 481 -13.63 -8.71 -32.48
C ASN A 481 -13.49 -7.98 -31.13
N LEU A 482 -13.27 -6.66 -31.11
CA LEU A 482 -13.25 -5.91 -29.84
C LEU A 482 -14.61 -5.86 -29.16
N ILE A 483 -15.67 -5.88 -29.98
CA ILE A 483 -17.05 -5.72 -29.57
C ILE A 483 -17.54 -7.04 -28.96
N PRO A 484 -18.12 -7.04 -27.75
CA PRO A 484 -18.66 -8.25 -27.15
C PRO A 484 -19.70 -8.90 -28.08
N ARG A 485 -19.42 -10.14 -28.53
CA ARG A 485 -20.42 -10.96 -29.23
C ARG A 485 -21.21 -11.78 -28.20
N ARG A 486 -22.52 -11.92 -28.42
CA ARG A 486 -23.34 -12.86 -27.67
C ARG A 486 -22.80 -14.26 -27.95
N ASN A 487 -22.25 -14.95 -26.95
CA ASN A 487 -21.91 -16.37 -27.05
C ASN A 487 -22.92 -17.15 -26.20
N PRO A 488 -23.95 -17.77 -26.82
CA PRO A 488 -24.97 -18.51 -26.09
C PRO A 488 -24.39 -19.64 -25.21
N ARG A 489 -23.21 -20.17 -25.55
CA ARG A 489 -22.55 -21.25 -24.81
C ARG A 489 -21.66 -20.78 -23.67
N ALA A 490 -21.27 -19.50 -23.62
CA ALA A 490 -20.40 -18.97 -22.57
C ALA A 490 -21.17 -18.57 -21.30
N LEU A 491 -22.51 -18.49 -21.35
CA LEU A 491 -23.36 -18.24 -20.19
C LEU A 491 -23.35 -19.37 -19.14
N ALA A 492 -22.74 -20.53 -19.43
CA ALA A 492 -22.80 -21.71 -18.58
C ALA A 492 -21.49 -22.08 -17.85
N ARG A 493 -20.37 -21.35 -18.02
CA ARG A 493 -19.05 -21.82 -17.52
C ARG A 493 -18.16 -20.75 -16.88
N GLY A 494 -18.76 -19.75 -16.22
CA GLY A 494 -18.02 -18.73 -15.47
C GLY A 494 -18.29 -18.79 -13.97
N MET A 495 -17.95 -19.90 -13.30
CA MET A 495 -17.96 -19.94 -11.83
C MET A 495 -16.59 -19.51 -11.30
N ASP A 496 -16.56 -18.39 -10.58
CA ASP A 496 -15.41 -17.94 -9.80
C ASP A 496 -15.20 -18.91 -8.63
N VAL A 497 -14.13 -19.69 -8.71
CA VAL A 497 -13.72 -20.71 -7.72
C VAL A 497 -13.43 -20.10 -6.33
N ASN A 498 -13.33 -18.78 -6.22
CA ASN A 498 -13.07 -18.10 -4.95
C ASN A 498 -14.32 -17.83 -4.09
N CYS A 499 -15.54 -18.04 -4.60
CA CYS A 499 -16.76 -17.80 -3.83
C CYS A 499 -17.03 -18.85 -2.74
N PHE A 500 -16.49 -20.06 -2.86
CA PHE A 500 -16.75 -21.15 -1.92
C PHE A 500 -16.05 -20.96 -0.56
N LEU A 501 -14.94 -20.20 -0.52
CA LEU A 501 -14.16 -19.96 0.69
C LEU A 501 -14.71 -18.84 1.59
N LEU A 502 -15.66 -18.03 1.09
CA LEU A 502 -16.08 -16.78 1.76
C LEU A 502 -17.55 -16.75 2.20
N GLY A 503 -18.29 -17.85 2.05
CA GLY A 503 -19.67 -17.97 2.56
C GLY A 503 -20.67 -16.95 1.98
N ARG A 504 -20.41 -16.41 0.78
CA ARG A 504 -21.31 -15.45 0.11
C ARG A 504 -22.09 -16.15 -0.99
N LYS A 505 -23.39 -15.85 -1.10
CA LYS A 505 -24.19 -16.23 -2.26
C LYS A 505 -23.62 -15.58 -3.52
N PRO A 506 -23.50 -16.30 -4.65
CA PRO A 506 -23.04 -15.69 -5.90
C PRO A 506 -24.03 -14.60 -6.32
N GLN A 507 -23.54 -13.36 -6.42
CA GLN A 507 -24.27 -12.32 -7.15
C GLN A 507 -24.04 -12.57 -8.63
N SER A 508 -25.12 -12.71 -9.38
CA SER A 508 -25.09 -12.77 -10.83
C SER A 508 -24.35 -11.56 -11.37
N LEU A 509 -23.31 -11.78 -12.17
CA LEU A 509 -22.75 -10.75 -13.04
C LEU A 509 -23.89 -10.26 -13.93
N ASP A 510 -24.26 -8.99 -13.79
CA ASP A 510 -25.32 -8.34 -14.54
C ASP A 510 -25.21 -8.66 -16.04
N GLN A 511 -26.24 -9.34 -16.55
CA GLN A 511 -26.43 -9.63 -17.96
C GLN A 511 -27.14 -8.45 -18.62
N GLU A 512 -26.38 -7.45 -19.08
CA GLU A 512 -26.85 -6.56 -20.14
C GLU A 512 -25.81 -6.41 -21.25
N ALA A 513 -25.51 -7.52 -21.94
CA ALA A 513 -24.86 -7.44 -23.24
C ALA A 513 -25.87 -6.98 -24.31
N SER A 514 -26.13 -5.67 -24.37
CA SER A 514 -26.88 -5.08 -25.48
C SER A 514 -26.05 -5.12 -26.77
N GLN A 515 -26.66 -5.58 -27.87
CA GLN A 515 -26.04 -5.73 -29.18
C GLN A 515 -25.55 -4.38 -29.73
N THR A 516 -24.25 -4.28 -30.05
CA THR A 516 -23.68 -3.10 -30.74
C THR A 516 -24.16 -3.07 -32.20
N LYS A 517 -24.69 -1.93 -32.65
CA LYS A 517 -25.24 -1.74 -34.01
C LYS A 517 -24.19 -1.12 -34.95
N PHE A 518 -23.93 -1.75 -36.09
CA PHE A 518 -23.08 -1.16 -37.14
C PHE A 518 -23.92 -0.34 -38.13
N ILE A 519 -23.52 0.91 -38.35
CA ILE A 519 -24.12 1.81 -39.33
C ILE A 519 -23.13 1.96 -40.50
N LYS A 520 -23.42 1.30 -41.62
CA LYS A 520 -22.57 1.30 -42.83
C LYS A 520 -22.86 2.54 -43.68
N VAL A 521 -21.84 3.38 -43.88
CA VAL A 521 -21.92 4.63 -44.67
C VAL A 521 -20.96 4.61 -45.86
N LYS A 522 -21.25 5.43 -46.88
CA LYS A 522 -20.36 5.63 -48.04
C LYS A 522 -19.15 6.52 -47.72
N GLN A 523 -19.21 7.26 -46.61
CA GLN A 523 -18.12 8.11 -46.13
C GLN A 523 -16.96 7.25 -45.60
N GLY A 524 -15.75 7.47 -46.13
CA GLY A 524 -14.54 6.72 -45.79
C GLY A 524 -13.70 7.34 -44.65
N TYR A 525 -14.17 8.45 -44.07
CA TYR A 525 -13.61 9.14 -42.91
C TYR A 525 -14.67 9.30 -41.80
N ALA A 526 -15.32 8.21 -41.41
CA ALA A 526 -16.42 8.16 -40.46
C ALA A 526 -16.10 8.84 -39.12
N LYS A 527 -14.89 8.65 -38.57
CA LYS A 527 -14.49 9.26 -37.29
C LYS A 527 -14.20 10.75 -37.44
N CYS A 528 -13.47 11.13 -38.49
CA CYS A 528 -13.25 12.53 -38.84
C CYS A 528 -14.56 13.27 -39.14
N SER A 529 -15.58 12.59 -39.69
CA SER A 529 -16.83 13.23 -40.14
C SER A 529 -17.84 13.50 -39.02
N VAL A 530 -17.62 12.95 -37.82
CA VAL A 530 -18.64 12.94 -36.76
C VAL A 530 -18.04 13.37 -35.42
N ILE A 531 -18.74 14.25 -34.70
CA ILE A 531 -18.51 14.46 -33.26
C ILE A 531 -19.58 13.69 -32.47
N PRO A 532 -19.21 12.64 -31.72
CA PRO A 532 -20.08 12.07 -30.69
C PRO A 532 -20.21 13.05 -29.52
N ILE A 533 -21.42 13.53 -29.24
CA ILE A 533 -21.70 14.39 -28.09
C ILE A 533 -21.99 13.55 -26.84
N ASP A 534 -22.77 12.50 -27.02
CA ASP A 534 -23.06 11.46 -26.03
C ASP A 534 -23.40 10.15 -26.75
N GLU A 535 -24.04 9.19 -26.07
CA GLU A 535 -24.38 7.88 -26.64
C GLU A 535 -25.49 7.92 -27.71
N LYS A 536 -26.18 9.06 -27.87
CA LYS A 536 -27.35 9.23 -28.73
C LYS A 536 -27.21 10.38 -29.71
N HIS A 537 -26.36 11.37 -29.43
CA HIS A 537 -26.29 12.62 -30.17
C HIS A 537 -24.99 12.80 -30.94
N ILE A 538 -25.10 13.25 -32.20
CA ILE A 538 -23.94 13.52 -33.07
C ILE A 538 -23.99 14.90 -33.73
N ILE A 539 -22.83 15.39 -34.17
CA ILE A 539 -22.72 16.53 -35.09
C ILE A 539 -21.97 16.06 -36.34
N THR A 540 -22.48 16.36 -37.54
CA THR A 540 -21.83 16.02 -38.80
C THR A 540 -22.14 17.02 -39.91
N SER A 541 -21.21 17.19 -40.85
CA SER A 541 -21.46 17.90 -42.11
C SER A 541 -21.75 16.93 -43.27
N ASP A 542 -21.73 15.62 -43.01
CA ASP A 542 -21.97 14.59 -44.03
C ASP A 542 -23.46 14.22 -44.04
N LYS A 543 -24.15 14.61 -45.11
CA LYS A 543 -25.58 14.33 -45.27
C LYS A 543 -25.90 12.83 -45.25
N GLY A 544 -25.03 11.99 -45.81
CA GLY A 544 -25.22 10.54 -45.82
C GLY A 544 -25.12 9.92 -44.43
N ILE A 545 -24.25 10.44 -43.57
CA ILE A 545 -24.20 10.06 -42.15
C ILE A 545 -25.42 10.61 -41.40
N TYR A 546 -25.76 11.88 -41.61
CA TYR A 546 -26.92 12.53 -40.99
C TYR A 546 -28.21 11.75 -41.24
N ASP A 547 -28.54 11.50 -42.51
CA ASP A 547 -29.75 10.78 -42.91
C ASP A 547 -29.78 9.36 -42.31
N ARG A 548 -28.63 8.67 -42.29
CA ARG A 548 -28.50 7.29 -41.79
C ARG A 548 -28.40 7.18 -40.27
N TRP A 549 -28.14 8.28 -39.57
CA TRP A 549 -28.25 8.36 -38.13
C TRP A 549 -29.69 8.68 -37.71
N ASP A 550 -30.32 9.67 -38.33
CA ASP A 550 -31.64 10.17 -37.94
C ASP A 550 -32.78 9.21 -38.30
N VAL A 551 -32.76 8.59 -39.49
CA VAL A 551 -33.70 7.50 -39.83
C VAL A 551 -33.52 6.32 -38.88
N GLY A 552 -32.29 6.11 -38.40
CA GLY A 552 -31.91 5.03 -37.50
C GLY A 552 -32.08 5.31 -36.01
N ASN A 553 -32.51 6.52 -35.60
CA ASN A 553 -32.54 6.96 -34.20
C ASN A 553 -33.64 7.98 -33.79
N GLY A 554 -34.11 8.88 -34.66
CA GLY A 554 -35.17 9.88 -34.38
C GLY A 554 -34.76 11.37 -34.45
N ARG A 555 -35.71 12.24 -34.82
CA ARG A 555 -35.54 13.69 -35.14
C ARG A 555 -35.27 14.58 -33.90
N ASP A 556 -34.10 14.46 -33.29
CA ASP A 556 -33.38 15.47 -32.44
C ASP A 556 -31.99 14.95 -32.03
N ARG A 557 -31.51 13.89 -32.71
CA ARG A 557 -30.30 13.14 -32.33
C ARG A 557 -29.08 13.49 -33.16
N SER A 558 -29.22 14.36 -34.15
CA SER A 558 -28.08 14.87 -34.87
C SER A 558 -28.23 16.34 -35.23
N LEU A 559 -27.09 17.01 -35.38
CA LEU A 559 -26.99 18.34 -35.94
C LEU A 559 -26.25 18.26 -37.28
N HIS A 560 -26.94 18.60 -38.36
CA HIS A 560 -26.33 18.81 -39.66
C HIS A 560 -25.76 20.23 -39.75
N ILE A 561 -24.48 20.35 -40.10
CA ILE A 561 -23.81 21.65 -40.27
C ILE A 561 -23.31 21.84 -41.71
N ARG A 562 -23.08 23.09 -42.11
CA ARG A 562 -22.56 23.43 -43.44
C ARG A 562 -21.13 22.89 -43.62
N PRO A 563 -20.85 22.17 -44.72
CA PRO A 563 -19.49 21.72 -45.04
C PRO A 563 -18.62 22.88 -45.57
N GLY A 564 -17.31 22.69 -45.67
CA GLY A 564 -16.40 23.63 -46.34
C GLY A 564 -15.65 24.62 -45.44
N TYR A 565 -15.95 24.64 -44.13
CA TYR A 565 -15.44 25.66 -43.19
C TYR A 565 -14.37 25.12 -42.22
N ILE A 566 -13.80 23.95 -42.50
CA ILE A 566 -12.72 23.35 -41.72
C ILE A 566 -11.43 23.36 -42.55
N LYS A 567 -10.35 23.93 -42.02
CA LYS A 567 -9.06 24.00 -42.71
C LYS A 567 -8.36 22.64 -42.65
N LEU A 568 -8.04 22.08 -43.82
CA LEU A 568 -7.14 20.94 -43.99
C LEU A 568 -6.22 21.23 -45.20
N PRO A 569 -4.94 21.58 -44.99
CA PRO A 569 -4.11 22.03 -46.11
C PRO A 569 -3.88 20.90 -47.13
N GLY A 570 -3.81 21.23 -48.41
CA GLY A 570 -3.74 20.25 -49.50
C GLY A 570 -5.07 19.58 -49.86
N TYR A 571 -6.18 19.97 -49.23
CA TYR A 571 -7.53 19.47 -49.52
C TYR A 571 -8.53 20.63 -49.56
N LYS A 572 -9.69 20.41 -50.20
CA LYS A 572 -10.76 21.44 -50.32
C LYS A 572 -11.31 21.88 -48.96
N THR A 573 -11.52 20.93 -48.05
CA THR A 573 -11.97 21.15 -46.66
C THR A 573 -11.61 19.93 -45.82
N GLY A 574 -11.44 20.13 -44.52
CA GLY A 574 -11.42 19.06 -43.52
C GLY A 574 -12.81 18.74 -42.98
N PHE A 575 -12.84 17.95 -41.90
CA PHE A 575 -14.04 17.49 -41.24
C PHE A 575 -14.14 17.93 -39.78
N ILE A 576 -15.38 18.07 -39.29
CA ILE A 576 -15.67 18.62 -37.95
C ILE A 576 -15.21 17.70 -36.81
N GLY A 577 -15.36 16.38 -36.96
CA GLY A 577 -14.84 15.37 -36.03
C GLY A 577 -13.31 15.37 -35.97
N GLY A 578 -12.66 15.54 -37.12
CA GLY A 578 -11.22 15.65 -37.25
C GLY A 578 -10.63 16.90 -36.58
N ALA A 579 -11.42 17.98 -36.52
CA ALA A 579 -11.08 19.22 -35.81
C ALA A 579 -11.47 19.22 -34.32
N SER A 580 -11.82 18.06 -33.74
CA SER A 580 -12.39 17.98 -32.40
C SER A 580 -11.88 16.80 -31.56
N GLY A 581 -12.26 16.76 -30.29
CA GLY A 581 -12.13 15.59 -29.42
C GLY A 581 -13.06 15.67 -28.22
N SER A 582 -13.38 14.53 -27.61
CA SER A 582 -14.32 14.47 -26.48
C SER A 582 -13.67 13.82 -25.26
N HIS A 583 -13.80 14.45 -24.09
CA HIS A 583 -13.38 13.87 -22.81
C HIS A 583 -14.28 14.37 -21.67
N LYS A 584 -14.92 13.41 -20.98
CA LYS A 584 -15.90 13.65 -19.91
C LYS A 584 -17.05 14.56 -20.37
N ASN A 585 -17.16 15.74 -19.76
CA ASN A 585 -18.15 16.75 -20.08
C ASN A 585 -17.61 17.85 -20.99
N LYS A 586 -16.47 17.65 -21.67
CA LYS A 586 -15.83 18.67 -22.52
C LYS A 586 -15.70 18.19 -23.96
N ILE A 587 -16.08 19.06 -24.90
CA ILE A 587 -15.82 18.92 -26.33
C ILE A 587 -14.76 19.94 -26.72
N PHE A 588 -13.63 19.45 -27.21
CA PHE A 588 -12.47 20.23 -27.60
C PHE A 588 -12.53 20.54 -29.09
N PHE A 589 -12.11 21.74 -29.47
CA PHE A 589 -11.94 22.16 -30.86
C PHE A 589 -10.53 22.70 -31.07
N THR A 590 -9.88 22.34 -32.18
CA THR A 590 -8.53 22.81 -32.53
C THR A 590 -8.47 24.27 -32.99
N GLY A 591 -9.63 24.92 -33.16
CA GLY A 591 -9.80 26.34 -33.46
C GLY A 591 -11.00 26.92 -32.73
N SER A 592 -11.45 28.10 -33.16
CA SER A 592 -12.63 28.76 -32.60
C SER A 592 -13.88 28.52 -33.45
N LEU A 593 -15.00 28.21 -32.80
CA LEU A 593 -16.30 28.07 -33.45
C LEU A 593 -16.79 29.39 -34.03
N LYS A 594 -16.31 30.55 -33.57
CA LYS A 594 -16.63 31.86 -34.16
C LYS A 594 -16.28 31.96 -35.65
N ASN A 595 -15.34 31.14 -36.11
CA ASN A 595 -14.91 31.09 -37.50
C ASN A 595 -15.69 30.07 -38.36
N HIS A 596 -16.68 29.39 -37.79
CA HIS A 596 -17.59 28.49 -38.49
C HIS A 596 -18.98 29.14 -38.56
N PRO A 597 -19.65 29.15 -39.72
CA PRO A 597 -20.91 29.88 -39.85
C PRO A 597 -22.05 29.27 -39.02
N ASP A 598 -21.98 27.96 -38.71
CA ASP A 598 -22.86 27.28 -37.74
C ASP A 598 -22.27 27.19 -36.33
N GLY A 599 -21.24 27.97 -36.01
CA GLY A 599 -20.54 27.88 -34.73
C GLY A 599 -21.43 28.09 -33.51
N ARG A 600 -22.40 28.99 -33.61
CA ARG A 600 -23.41 29.23 -32.57
C ARG A 600 -24.31 28.00 -32.36
N LEU A 601 -24.83 27.42 -33.45
CA LEU A 601 -25.66 26.21 -33.41
C LEU A 601 -24.89 25.02 -32.81
N ILE A 602 -23.63 24.83 -33.20
CA ILE A 602 -22.76 23.78 -32.64
C ILE A 602 -22.63 23.95 -31.13
N ARG A 603 -22.36 25.17 -30.66
CA ARG A 603 -22.20 25.49 -29.24
C ARG A 603 -23.48 25.23 -28.45
N GLU A 604 -24.61 25.77 -28.92
CA GLU A 604 -25.92 25.58 -28.30
C GLU A 604 -26.30 24.09 -28.23
N PHE A 605 -26.04 23.32 -29.29
CA PHE A 605 -26.30 21.89 -29.34
C PHE A 605 -25.49 21.10 -28.30
N ILE A 606 -24.22 21.46 -28.09
CA ILE A 606 -23.33 20.85 -27.09
C ILE A 606 -23.75 21.24 -25.67
N GLU A 607 -24.00 22.52 -25.43
CA GLU A 607 -24.30 23.07 -24.11
C GLU A 607 -25.67 22.64 -23.58
N LYS A 608 -26.69 22.54 -24.45
CA LYS A 608 -28.02 21.97 -24.12
C LYS A 608 -27.95 20.54 -23.58
N ARG A 609 -26.85 19.82 -23.87
CA ARG A 609 -26.61 18.42 -23.45
C ARG A 609 -25.64 18.32 -22.26
N GLY A 610 -25.44 19.41 -21.53
CA GLY A 610 -24.63 19.45 -20.31
C GLY A 610 -23.12 19.32 -20.56
N LYS A 611 -22.67 19.55 -21.81
CA LYS A 611 -21.26 19.51 -22.19
C LYS A 611 -20.72 20.94 -22.33
N LYS A 612 -19.42 21.12 -22.12
CA LYS A 612 -18.69 22.40 -22.23
C LYS A 612 -17.84 22.42 -23.50
N VAL A 613 -17.93 23.50 -24.25
CA VAL A 613 -17.06 23.75 -25.42
C VAL A 613 -15.70 24.29 -24.96
N VAL A 614 -14.61 23.70 -25.45
CA VAL A 614 -13.23 24.13 -25.20
C VAL A 614 -12.52 24.41 -26.51
N GLU A 615 -12.30 25.68 -26.82
CA GLU A 615 -11.55 26.10 -28.01
C GLU A 615 -10.05 26.16 -27.68
N LEU A 616 -9.23 25.39 -28.39
CA LEU A 616 -7.80 25.24 -28.11
C LEU A 616 -6.95 26.31 -28.79
N SER A 617 -7.48 26.99 -29.82
CA SER A 617 -6.85 28.13 -30.48
C SER A 617 -7.91 29.10 -31.02
N SER A 618 -7.53 30.33 -31.38
CA SER A 618 -8.43 31.39 -31.85
C SER A 618 -8.67 31.40 -33.37
N GLY A 619 -7.93 30.59 -34.14
CA GLY A 619 -8.01 30.56 -35.60
C GLY A 619 -9.21 29.76 -36.15
N ARG A 620 -9.27 29.62 -37.48
CA ARG A 620 -10.22 28.70 -38.14
C ARG A 620 -10.06 27.28 -37.59
N LEU A 621 -11.16 26.53 -37.52
CA LEU A 621 -11.14 25.11 -37.16
C LEU A 621 -10.17 24.35 -38.08
N TYR A 622 -9.38 23.46 -37.50
CA TYR A 622 -8.25 22.82 -38.18
C TYR A 622 -8.28 21.30 -37.99
N ASP A 623 -8.36 20.54 -39.08
CA ASP A 623 -8.50 19.09 -39.00
C ASP A 623 -7.16 18.41 -38.66
N VAL A 624 -7.14 17.69 -37.54
CA VAL A 624 -5.98 16.97 -37.00
C VAL A 624 -6.23 15.47 -36.84
N GLY A 625 -7.28 14.90 -37.45
CA GLY A 625 -7.57 13.47 -37.31
C GLY A 625 -8.08 13.08 -35.91
N SER A 626 -8.78 14.01 -35.28
CA SER A 626 -9.33 13.94 -33.92
C SER A 626 -8.29 13.93 -32.79
N ILE A 627 -8.67 14.51 -31.65
CA ILE A 627 -7.93 14.39 -30.39
C ILE A 627 -8.48 13.18 -29.63
N LEU A 628 -7.67 12.14 -29.46
CA LEU A 628 -8.09 10.90 -28.79
C LEU A 628 -7.66 10.93 -27.33
N PHE A 629 -8.64 10.93 -26.43
CA PHE A 629 -8.40 10.95 -24.99
C PHE A 629 -8.51 9.55 -24.38
N PHE A 630 -7.53 9.19 -23.56
CA PHE A 630 -7.48 7.93 -22.83
C PHE A 630 -7.39 8.24 -21.33
N ASP A 631 -8.51 8.02 -20.63
CA ASP A 631 -8.62 8.21 -19.18
C ASP A 631 -8.55 6.84 -18.49
N ALA A 632 -7.62 6.71 -17.53
CA ALA A 632 -7.51 5.51 -16.71
C ALA A 632 -8.80 5.24 -15.90
N ASN A 633 -9.64 6.25 -15.65
CA ASN A 633 -10.83 6.19 -14.80
C ASN A 633 -12.16 5.90 -15.54
N THR A 634 -12.18 5.87 -16.87
CA THR A 634 -13.39 5.57 -17.67
C THR A 634 -13.62 4.10 -17.92
#